data_AF-L1JC54-F1
#
_entry.id   AF-L1JC54-F1
#
_cell.length_a   1.000
_cell.length_b   1.000
_cell.length_c   1.000
_cell.angle_alpha   90.00
_cell.angle_beta   90.00
_cell.angle_gamma   90.00
#
_symmetry.space_group_name_H-M   'P 1'
#
loop_
_entity.id
_entity.type
_entity.pdbx_description
1 polymer ?
#
loop_
_entity_poly.entity_id
_entity_poly.type
_entity_poly.pdbx_seq_one_letter_code
_entity_poly.pdbx_strand_id
1 'polypeptide(L)'
;MRFEIQFELKHVGDYQVESFLTVICKHDRSVIYEVSNTTAWLTVLEMPPGQRLPQVYLLSVPKSGNTWLRYILENITESPSVGDRPVLAASGIKDPYKYPAFLVKKHRIDLSQVVAGEKVILIIRNPIESVLRHIRHFSYNAMGLSEVIENIIINWKAYQDFPGPKLLIKYEELIEKSSSSCQNLLGRIFDFIDNGDYSTRIQQFCDELGIHKEKSRRHYTKVLGLIIHNISDGLHHERVLREKDPALLQVALEEVEEQPILKEIYTLHYLQK
;
A
#
# COMPACT_ATOMS: atom_id res chain seq x y z
N MET A 1 8.46 1.91 32.39
CA MET A 1 8.22 2.56 31.08
C MET A 1 7.16 3.63 31.28
N ARG A 2 7.37 4.88 30.83
CA ARG A 2 6.36 5.94 30.87
C ARG A 2 5.95 6.25 29.44
N PHE A 3 4.67 6.14 29.13
CA PHE A 3 4.11 6.56 27.86
C PHE A 3 3.62 8.00 28.03
N GLU A 4 4.06 8.90 27.15
CA GLU A 4 3.48 10.24 27.05
C GLU A 4 2.51 10.20 25.86
N ILE A 5 1.22 10.19 26.17
CA ILE A 5 0.17 10.25 25.15
C ILE A 5 -0.19 11.72 25.00
N GLN A 6 0.12 12.31 23.85
CA GLN A 6 -0.28 13.68 23.54
C GLN A 6 -1.51 13.62 22.62
N PHE A 7 -2.59 14.29 23.05
CA PHE A 7 -3.78 14.48 22.25
C PHE A 7 -3.69 15.86 21.60
N GLU A 8 -3.67 15.90 20.27
CA GLU A 8 -3.78 17.16 19.54
C GLU A 8 -5.13 17.17 18.80
N LEU A 9 -5.99 18.12 19.19
CA LEU A 9 -7.23 18.41 18.48
C LEU A 9 -6.91 19.49 17.44
N LYS A 10 -6.94 19.14 16.16
CA LYS A 10 -6.84 20.12 15.08
C LYS A 10 -8.24 20.57 14.70
N HIS A 11 -8.47 21.88 14.73
CA HIS A 11 -9.69 22.49 14.20
C HIS A 11 -9.43 22.93 12.76
N VAL A 12 -10.32 22.55 11.83
CA VAL A 12 -10.31 23.03 10.44
C VAL A 12 -11.66 23.71 10.18
N GLY A 13 -11.69 25.04 10.33
CA GLY A 13 -12.91 25.85 10.20
C GLY A 13 -13.90 25.66 11.36
N ASP A 14 -15.20 25.84 11.07
CA ASP A 14 -16.30 25.73 12.05
C ASP A 14 -16.71 24.27 12.37
N TYR A 15 -16.03 23.29 11.77
CA TYR A 15 -16.28 21.88 11.99
C TYR A 15 -15.21 21.31 12.93
N GLN A 16 -15.62 20.59 13.98
CA GLN A 16 -14.73 19.68 14.70
C GLN A 16 -14.39 18.54 13.74
N VAL A 17 -13.22 18.60 13.11
CA VAL A 17 -12.75 17.53 12.23
C VAL A 17 -11.42 17.05 12.78
N GLU A 18 -11.48 15.84 13.33
CA GLU A 18 -10.36 14.93 13.58
C GLU A 18 -9.63 15.10 14.92
N SER A 19 -9.81 14.13 15.81
CA SER A 19 -8.92 13.90 16.94
C SER A 19 -7.77 13.03 16.46
N PHE A 20 -6.56 13.57 16.45
CA PHE A 20 -5.36 12.78 16.19
C PHE A 20 -4.82 12.28 17.53
N LEU A 21 -4.66 10.96 17.63
CA LEU A 21 -3.96 10.36 18.76
C LEU A 21 -2.51 10.11 18.34
N THR A 22 -1.60 10.96 18.78
CA THR A 22 -0.18 10.72 18.58
C THR A 22 0.39 10.10 19.86
N VAL A 23 0.65 8.79 19.81
CA VAL A 23 1.35 8.12 20.91
C VAL A 23 2.84 8.23 20.64
N ILE A 24 3.50 9.10 21.40
CA ILE A 24 4.95 9.30 21.32
C ILE A 24 5.61 8.43 22.40
N CYS A 25 6.23 7.32 21.98
CA CYS A 25 7.05 6.54 22.90
C CYS A 25 8.44 7.16 22.96
N LYS A 26 8.72 8.00 23.97
CA LYS A 26 10.06 8.52 24.24
C LYS A 26 10.92 7.45 24.92
N HIS A 27 11.32 6.42 24.17
CA HIS A 27 12.44 5.57 24.57
C HIS A 27 13.36 5.39 23.36
N ASP A 28 14.55 5.98 23.45
CA ASP A 28 15.69 5.72 22.54
C ASP A 28 15.50 5.99 21.03
N ARG A 29 14.76 7.05 20.67
CA ARG A 29 14.54 7.50 19.27
C ARG A 29 13.83 6.51 18.36
N SER A 30 13.36 5.39 18.90
CA SER A 30 12.54 4.42 18.18
C SER A 30 11.08 4.62 18.59
N VAL A 31 10.26 4.99 17.61
CA VAL A 31 8.78 4.91 17.58
C VAL A 31 8.04 6.24 17.77
N ILE A 32 7.66 6.83 16.63
CA ILE A 32 6.52 7.75 16.49
C ILE A 32 5.48 7.02 15.63
N TYR A 33 4.27 6.81 16.13
CA TYR A 33 3.14 6.37 15.32
C TYR A 33 2.15 7.52 15.15
N GLU A 34 1.70 7.72 13.91
CA GLU A 34 0.62 8.64 13.55
C GLU A 34 -0.66 7.81 13.38
N VAL A 35 -1.74 8.22 14.06
CA VAL A 35 -3.05 7.57 14.00
C VAL A 35 -4.00 8.51 13.27
N SER A 36 -4.41 8.15 12.05
CA SER A 36 -5.47 8.87 11.34
C SER A 36 -6.82 8.14 11.49
N ASN A 37 -7.68 8.73 12.33
CA ASN A 37 -9.14 8.71 12.43
C ASN A 37 -10.06 7.45 12.31
N THR A 38 -11.10 7.56 13.15
CA THR A 38 -12.43 6.91 13.31
C THR A 38 -12.61 5.41 13.60
N THR A 39 -11.69 4.50 13.28
CA THR A 39 -11.76 3.10 13.81
C THR A 39 -10.37 2.45 13.93
N ALA A 40 -9.34 3.28 14.04
CA ALA A 40 -7.96 2.82 14.11
C ALA A 40 -7.73 2.07 15.43
N TRP A 41 -7.65 0.75 15.33
CA TRP A 41 -7.04 -0.08 16.35
C TRP A 41 -5.61 0.40 16.49
N LEU A 42 -5.29 0.99 17.64
CA LEU A 42 -3.93 1.33 18.01
C LEU A 42 -3.17 0.02 18.23
N THR A 43 -2.69 -0.61 17.16
CA THR A 43 -1.75 -1.71 17.28
C THR A 43 -0.41 -1.07 17.58
N VAL A 44 -0.16 -0.79 18.86
CA VAL A 44 1.18 -0.52 19.36
C VAL A 44 1.95 -1.81 19.13
N LEU A 45 2.72 -1.86 18.06
CA LEU A 45 3.76 -2.85 17.92
C LEU A 45 4.81 -2.48 18.95
N GLU A 46 4.75 -3.14 20.11
CA GLU A 46 5.87 -3.20 21.02
C GLU A 46 6.99 -3.94 20.30
N MET A 47 7.93 -3.18 19.73
CA MET A 47 9.14 -3.79 19.24
C MET A 47 9.97 -4.24 20.43
N PRO A 48 10.53 -5.46 20.41
CA PRO A 48 11.50 -5.90 21.40
C PRO A 48 12.59 -4.83 21.60
N PRO A 49 13.05 -4.59 22.85
CA PRO A 49 14.12 -3.63 23.12
C PRO A 49 15.34 -3.89 22.22
N GLY A 50 15.83 -2.83 21.56
CA GLY A 50 16.99 -2.88 20.67
C GLY A 50 16.69 -3.22 19.20
N GLN A 51 15.46 -3.57 18.84
CA GLN A 51 15.07 -3.66 17.43
C GLN A 51 14.88 -2.26 16.83
N ARG A 52 15.32 -2.07 15.58
CA ARG A 52 15.06 -0.88 14.78
C ARG A 52 13.88 -1.14 13.85
N LEU A 53 13.10 -0.09 13.55
CA LEU A 53 12.06 -0.20 12.53
C LEU A 53 12.71 -0.62 11.20
N PRO A 54 12.00 -1.42 10.38
CA PRO A 54 12.51 -1.79 9.07
C PRO A 54 12.85 -0.55 8.26
N GLN A 55 13.99 -0.61 7.56
CA GLN A 55 14.51 0.50 6.76
C GLN A 55 13.84 0.60 5.38
N VAL A 56 12.65 0.04 5.21
CA VAL A 56 11.95 0.01 3.91
C VAL A 56 10.52 0.54 4.07
N TYR A 57 10.25 1.65 3.40
CA TYR A 57 8.90 2.20 3.27
C TYR A 57 8.19 1.62 2.06
N LEU A 58 6.93 1.22 2.24
CA LEU A 58 6.03 0.87 1.16
C LEU A 58 5.00 1.98 0.96
N LEU A 59 5.21 2.78 -0.07
CA LEU A 59 4.29 3.84 -0.52
C LEU A 59 3.33 3.29 -1.56
N SER A 60 2.09 3.70 -1.45
CA SER A 60 1.06 3.37 -2.44
C SER A 60 -0.16 4.25 -2.24
N VAL A 61 -0.78 4.59 -3.36
CA VAL A 61 -2.10 5.18 -3.39
C VAL A 61 -3.13 4.12 -2.97
N PRO A 62 -4.20 4.48 -2.25
CA PRO A 62 -5.31 3.57 -2.00
C PRO A 62 -5.71 2.78 -3.25
N LYS A 63 -5.97 1.47 -3.08
CA LYS A 63 -6.37 0.55 -4.16
C LYS A 63 -5.31 0.28 -5.25
N SER A 64 -4.04 0.64 -5.05
CA SER A 64 -2.94 0.31 -5.98
C SER A 64 -2.28 -1.06 -5.71
N GLY A 65 -2.90 -1.93 -4.91
CA GLY A 65 -2.39 -3.29 -4.65
C GLY A 65 -1.47 -3.45 -3.46
N ASN A 66 -1.42 -2.45 -2.56
CA ASN A 66 -0.68 -2.53 -1.31
C ASN A 66 -0.96 -3.81 -0.50
N THR A 67 -2.24 -4.13 -0.29
CA THR A 67 -2.64 -5.33 0.45
C THR A 67 -2.13 -6.61 -0.22
N TRP A 68 -2.10 -6.66 -1.55
CA TRP A 68 -1.61 -7.81 -2.28
C TRP A 68 -0.10 -7.95 -2.16
N LEU A 69 0.66 -6.88 -2.34
CA LEU A 69 2.11 -6.93 -2.16
C LEU A 69 2.49 -7.28 -0.72
N ARG A 70 1.84 -6.67 0.28
CA ARG A 70 2.05 -7.01 1.69
C ARG A 70 1.78 -8.49 1.95
N TYR A 71 0.68 -9.03 1.44
CA TYR A 71 0.38 -10.46 1.55
C TYR A 71 1.50 -11.34 0.98
N ILE A 72 2.01 -11.03 -0.21
CA ILE A 72 3.11 -11.79 -0.85
C ILE A 72 4.35 -11.77 0.04
N LEU A 73 4.80 -10.56 0.41
CA LEU A 73 6.04 -10.38 1.14
C LEU A 73 5.96 -10.98 2.54
N GLU A 74 4.84 -10.76 3.24
CA GLU A 74 4.59 -11.33 4.55
C GLU A 74 4.54 -12.87 4.51
N ASN A 75 3.96 -13.47 3.46
CA ASN A 75 3.89 -14.92 3.33
C ASN A 75 5.27 -15.55 3.08
N ILE A 76 6.12 -14.90 2.27
CA ILE A 76 7.46 -15.37 1.96
C ILE A 76 8.43 -15.16 3.13
N THR A 77 8.35 -14.01 3.81
CA THR A 77 9.24 -13.67 4.94
C THR A 77 8.79 -14.24 6.27
N GLU A 78 7.51 -14.65 6.37
CA GLU A 78 6.83 -14.96 7.64
C GLU A 78 6.91 -13.83 8.67
N SER A 79 7.19 -12.61 8.20
CA SER A 79 7.40 -11.41 9.02
C SER A 79 6.31 -10.38 8.74
N PRO A 80 5.81 -9.65 9.74
CA PRO A 80 4.71 -8.71 9.56
C PRO A 80 5.18 -7.42 8.92
N SER A 81 4.28 -6.71 8.25
CA SER A 81 4.47 -5.30 7.93
C SER A 81 3.79 -4.38 8.95
N VAL A 82 4.35 -3.18 9.14
CA VAL A 82 3.80 -2.12 9.99
C VAL A 82 2.91 -1.18 9.16
N GLY A 83 1.96 -0.49 9.80
CA GLY A 83 1.23 0.64 9.20
C GLY A 83 -0.22 0.35 8.82
N ASP A 84 -0.72 -0.84 9.17
CA ASP A 84 -2.13 -1.28 9.14
C ASP A 84 -2.23 -2.66 9.82
N ARG A 85 -3.42 -3.26 9.89
CA ARG A 85 -3.56 -4.68 10.25
C ARG A 85 -2.63 -5.54 9.38
N PRO A 86 -1.81 -6.45 9.97
CA PRO A 86 -1.03 -7.41 9.19
C PRO A 86 -1.94 -8.24 8.30
N VAL A 87 -1.52 -8.49 7.06
CA VAL A 87 -2.25 -9.39 6.15
C VAL A 87 -1.97 -10.86 6.51
N LEU A 88 -0.93 -11.13 7.30
CA LEU A 88 -0.53 -12.43 7.84
C LEU A 88 -1.64 -13.21 8.53
N ALA A 89 -2.66 -12.54 9.08
CA ALA A 89 -3.84 -13.24 9.61
C ALA A 89 -4.54 -14.08 8.52
N ALA A 90 -4.43 -13.70 7.25
CA ALA A 90 -4.91 -14.49 6.10
C ALA A 90 -4.05 -15.72 5.82
N SER A 91 -2.79 -15.72 6.26
CA SER A 91 -1.80 -16.79 6.02
C SER A 91 -1.89 -17.92 7.04
N GLY A 92 -2.65 -17.74 8.13
CA GLY A 92 -2.77 -18.74 9.20
C GLY A 92 -1.65 -18.72 10.24
N ILE A 93 -0.77 -17.72 10.22
CA ILE A 93 0.27 -17.52 11.24
C ILE A 93 -0.40 -17.11 12.56
N LYS A 94 -0.19 -17.91 13.62
CA LYS A 94 -0.88 -17.75 14.92
C LYS A 94 -0.39 -16.56 15.74
N ASP A 95 0.80 -16.03 15.44
CA ASP A 95 1.36 -14.85 16.10
C ASP A 95 2.28 -14.09 15.13
N PRO A 96 1.74 -13.16 14.32
CA PRO A 96 2.55 -12.39 13.38
C PRO A 96 3.52 -11.44 14.09
N TYR A 97 3.35 -11.15 15.39
CA TYR A 97 4.14 -10.17 16.12
C TYR A 97 5.42 -10.75 16.74
N LYS A 98 5.61 -12.08 16.64
CA LYS A 98 6.84 -12.75 17.08
C LYS A 98 8.06 -12.36 16.24
N TYR A 99 7.86 -11.89 15.02
CA TYR A 99 8.91 -11.59 14.06
C TYR A 99 9.10 -10.08 13.93
N PRO A 100 10.35 -9.61 13.76
CA PRO A 100 10.60 -8.20 13.49
C PRO A 100 9.85 -7.79 12.23
N ALA A 101 9.30 -6.58 12.24
CA ALA A 101 8.65 -6.09 11.04
C ALA A 101 9.67 -5.86 9.92
N PHE A 102 9.30 -6.20 8.69
CA PHE A 102 10.22 -6.15 7.54
C PHE A 102 9.96 -4.95 6.60
N LEU A 103 8.79 -4.31 6.69
CA LEU A 103 8.49 -3.06 5.97
C LEU A 103 7.49 -2.18 6.75
N VAL A 104 7.46 -0.89 6.43
CA VAL A 104 6.47 0.07 6.93
C VAL A 104 5.59 0.56 5.78
N LYS A 105 4.29 0.22 5.80
CA LYS A 105 3.29 0.75 4.88
C LYS A 105 2.94 2.18 5.28
N LYS A 106 3.00 3.11 4.33
CA LYS A 106 2.54 4.48 4.50
C LYS A 106 1.76 4.93 3.27
N HIS A 107 0.76 5.80 3.48
CA HIS A 107 0.08 6.50 2.38
C HIS A 107 0.69 7.87 2.07
N ARG A 108 1.53 8.38 2.98
CA ARG A 108 2.31 9.62 2.86
C ARG A 108 3.60 9.45 3.65
N ILE A 109 4.68 10.06 3.20
CA ILE A 109 5.95 10.10 3.93
C ILE A 109 6.41 11.53 4.13
N ASP A 110 6.82 11.85 5.36
CA ASP A 110 7.51 13.09 5.67
C ASP A 110 9.00 12.90 5.38
N LEU A 111 9.48 13.49 4.28
CA LEU A 111 10.87 13.37 3.85
C LEU A 111 11.86 13.97 4.85
N SER A 112 11.43 14.88 5.73
CA SER A 112 12.29 15.44 6.78
C SER A 112 12.67 14.43 7.86
N GLN A 113 11.92 13.33 7.96
CA GLN A 113 12.14 12.25 8.92
C GLN A 113 12.94 11.08 8.34
N VAL A 114 13.21 11.11 7.03
CA VAL A 114 13.92 10.03 6.35
C VAL A 114 15.40 10.09 6.74
N VAL A 115 15.94 8.97 7.21
CA VAL A 115 17.35 8.85 7.56
C VAL A 115 18.14 8.19 6.43
N ALA A 116 19.44 8.50 6.37
CA ALA A 116 20.33 7.92 5.37
C ALA A 116 20.33 6.38 5.45
N GLY A 117 20.17 5.73 4.30
CA GLY A 117 20.12 4.27 4.17
C GLY A 117 18.71 3.68 4.13
N GLU A 118 17.67 4.46 4.46
CA GLU A 118 16.29 4.01 4.25
C GLU A 118 15.96 3.89 2.76
N LYS A 119 15.11 2.92 2.44
CA LYS A 119 14.68 2.55 1.10
C LYS A 119 13.20 2.84 0.93
N VAL A 120 12.78 3.12 -0.31
CA VAL A 120 11.35 3.26 -0.63
C VAL A 120 10.95 2.37 -1.80
N ILE A 121 9.84 1.68 -1.62
CA ILE A 121 9.11 0.97 -2.66
C ILE A 121 7.84 1.78 -2.93
N LEU A 122 7.63 2.22 -4.18
CA LEU A 122 6.36 2.81 -4.61
C LEU A 122 5.61 1.82 -5.50
N ILE A 123 4.37 1.50 -5.13
CA ILE A 123 3.45 0.81 -6.03
C ILE A 123 2.61 1.84 -6.78
N ILE A 124 2.72 1.82 -8.10
CA ILE A 124 1.84 2.56 -9.00
C ILE A 124 0.87 1.62 -9.70
N ARG A 125 -0.27 2.16 -10.11
CA ARG A 125 -1.27 1.50 -10.92
C ARG A 125 -1.67 2.48 -12.02
N ASN A 126 -2.22 1.98 -13.12
CA ASN A 126 -2.83 2.84 -14.13
C ASN A 126 -3.75 3.89 -13.44
N PRO A 127 -3.44 5.20 -13.56
CA PRO A 127 -4.15 6.24 -12.80
C PRO A 127 -5.64 6.27 -13.10
N ILE A 128 -6.05 5.96 -14.34
CA ILE A 128 -7.47 5.82 -14.72
C ILE A 128 -8.12 4.71 -13.89
N GLU A 129 -7.48 3.54 -13.80
CA GLU A 129 -8.01 2.42 -13.02
C GLU A 129 -8.04 2.73 -11.50
N SER A 130 -7.03 3.43 -10.98
CA SER A 130 -7.00 3.88 -9.58
C SER A 130 -8.18 4.79 -9.25
N VAL A 131 -8.43 5.80 -10.09
CA VAL A 131 -9.56 6.73 -9.98
C VAL A 131 -10.88 5.95 -10.03
N LEU A 132 -11.08 5.12 -11.05
CA LEU A 132 -12.30 4.35 -11.24
C LEU A 132 -12.63 3.42 -10.08
N ARG A 133 -11.61 2.76 -9.53
CA ARG A 133 -11.78 1.89 -8.36
C ARG A 133 -12.19 2.68 -7.15
N HIS A 134 -11.67 3.89 -6.99
CA HIS A 134 -12.13 4.75 -5.91
C HIS A 134 -13.56 5.18 -6.14
N ILE A 135 -13.93 5.67 -7.35
CA ILE A 135 -15.30 6.09 -7.70
C ILE A 135 -16.35 5.03 -7.36
N ARG A 136 -16.09 3.77 -7.73
CA ARG A 136 -17.00 2.65 -7.43
C ARG A 136 -17.13 2.31 -5.94
N HIS A 137 -16.14 2.71 -5.13
CA HIS A 137 -16.14 2.49 -3.68
C HIS A 137 -16.61 3.72 -2.88
N PHE A 138 -17.04 4.82 -3.52
CA PHE A 138 -17.54 6.03 -2.82
C PHE A 138 -18.75 5.76 -1.94
N SER A 139 -19.54 4.72 -2.22
CA SER A 139 -20.65 4.35 -1.34
C SER A 139 -20.19 3.92 0.07
N TYR A 140 -18.89 3.68 0.29
CA TYR A 140 -18.34 3.18 1.55
C TYR A 140 -17.18 3.99 2.15
N ASN A 141 -16.56 4.92 1.40
CA ASN A 141 -15.41 5.69 1.88
C ASN A 141 -15.66 7.19 1.74
N ALA A 142 -15.36 7.96 2.80
CA ALA A 142 -15.51 9.42 2.85
C ALA A 142 -14.50 10.20 1.98
N MET A 143 -13.53 9.51 1.36
CA MET A 143 -12.45 10.14 0.61
C MET A 143 -12.95 10.62 -0.76
N GLY A 144 -12.86 11.92 -1.00
CA GLY A 144 -13.22 12.58 -2.25
C GLY A 144 -12.34 12.19 -3.43
N LEU A 145 -12.77 12.49 -4.66
CA LEU A 145 -12.00 12.19 -5.87
C LEU A 145 -10.72 13.02 -5.92
N SER A 146 -10.86 14.30 -5.56
CA SER A 146 -9.74 15.23 -5.37
C SER A 146 -8.69 14.69 -4.42
N GLU A 147 -9.10 14.07 -3.31
CA GLU A 147 -8.18 13.50 -2.31
C GLU A 147 -7.42 12.27 -2.85
N VAL A 148 -8.03 11.45 -3.71
CA VAL A 148 -7.32 10.36 -4.40
C VAL A 148 -6.25 10.90 -5.32
N ILE A 149 -6.62 11.87 -6.15
CA ILE A 149 -5.72 12.52 -7.11
C ILE A 149 -4.55 13.16 -6.35
N GLU A 150 -4.86 13.90 -5.29
CA GLU A 150 -3.86 14.50 -4.40
C GLU A 150 -2.94 13.42 -3.80
N ASN A 151 -3.48 12.30 -3.32
CA ASN A 151 -2.66 11.20 -2.81
C ASN A 151 -1.77 10.55 -3.87
N ILE A 152 -2.20 10.47 -5.14
CA ILE A 152 -1.33 10.04 -6.24
C ILE A 152 -0.18 11.02 -6.42
N ILE A 153 -0.50 12.30 -6.51
CA ILE A 153 0.48 13.37 -6.73
C ILE A 153 1.49 13.44 -5.58
N ILE A 154 1.03 13.43 -4.33
CA ILE A 154 1.88 13.49 -3.14
C ILE A 154 2.83 12.29 -3.09
N ASN A 155 2.32 11.07 -3.30
CA ASN A 155 3.19 9.88 -3.28
C ASN A 155 4.19 9.87 -4.43
N TRP A 156 3.79 10.32 -5.62
CA TRP A 156 4.69 10.44 -6.76
C TRP A 156 5.82 11.43 -6.48
N LYS A 157 5.49 12.64 -6.02
CA LYS A 157 6.49 13.65 -5.64
C LYS A 157 7.41 13.16 -4.53
N ALA A 158 6.83 12.62 -3.46
CA ALA A 158 7.61 12.07 -2.35
C ALA A 158 8.58 10.98 -2.83
N TYR A 159 8.19 10.13 -3.77
CA TYR A 159 9.08 9.13 -4.37
C TYR A 159 10.17 9.76 -5.25
N GLN A 160 9.85 10.78 -6.05
CA GLN A 160 10.86 11.49 -6.85
C GLN A 160 11.91 12.16 -5.96
N ASP A 161 11.46 12.82 -4.90
CA ASP A 161 12.29 13.58 -3.96
C ASP A 161 12.96 12.70 -2.89
N PHE A 162 12.60 11.41 -2.80
CA PHE A 162 13.18 10.51 -1.80
C PHE A 162 14.70 10.33 -2.05
N PRO A 163 15.56 10.62 -1.04
CA PRO A 163 17.01 10.70 -1.22
C PRO A 163 17.72 9.34 -1.22
N GLY A 164 17.07 8.29 -0.70
CA GLY A 164 17.65 6.95 -0.57
C GLY A 164 17.37 6.05 -1.78
N PRO A 165 17.72 4.74 -1.68
CA PRO A 165 17.39 3.75 -2.71
C PRO A 165 15.89 3.67 -2.97
N LYS A 166 15.52 3.51 -4.24
CA LYS A 166 14.12 3.53 -4.69
C LYS A 166 13.82 2.34 -5.58
N LEU A 167 12.62 1.77 -5.45
CA LEU A 167 12.08 0.75 -6.33
C LEU A 167 10.64 1.12 -6.73
N LEU A 168 10.37 1.15 -8.04
CA LEU A 168 9.03 1.37 -8.58
C LEU A 168 8.44 0.02 -9.02
N ILE A 169 7.21 -0.26 -8.60
CA ILE A 169 6.48 -1.47 -8.96
C ILE A 169 5.16 -1.08 -9.61
N LYS A 170 4.86 -1.65 -10.78
CA LYS A 170 3.53 -1.53 -11.38
C LYS A 170 2.62 -2.62 -10.83
N TYR A 171 1.42 -2.26 -10.43
CA TYR A 171 0.40 -3.21 -9.97
C TYR A 171 0.12 -4.29 -11.02
N GLU A 172 0.17 -3.92 -12.29
CA GLU A 172 -0.05 -4.80 -13.43
C GLU A 172 1.01 -5.91 -13.53
N GLU A 173 2.25 -5.65 -13.10
CA GLU A 173 3.31 -6.67 -12.97
C GLU A 173 3.00 -7.64 -11.81
N LEU A 174 2.42 -7.14 -10.70
CA LEU A 174 2.09 -7.97 -9.52
C LEU A 174 0.93 -8.95 -9.76
N ILE A 175 0.04 -8.64 -10.69
CA ILE A 175 -1.12 -9.47 -11.01
C ILE A 175 -0.92 -10.34 -12.24
N GLU A 176 0.23 -10.20 -12.91
CA GLU A 176 0.58 -10.99 -14.07
C GLU A 176 0.49 -12.49 -13.76
N LYS A 177 0.17 -13.28 -14.79
CA LYS A 177 -0.17 -14.70 -14.63
C LYS A 177 1.02 -15.64 -14.83
N SER A 178 2.12 -15.17 -15.43
CA SER A 178 3.26 -16.03 -15.70
C SER A 178 4.12 -16.23 -14.45
N SER A 179 4.43 -17.48 -14.11
CA SER A 179 5.28 -17.82 -12.96
C SER A 179 6.67 -17.19 -13.09
N SER A 180 7.25 -17.17 -14.30
CA SER A 180 8.55 -16.54 -14.56
C SER A 180 8.57 -15.02 -14.29
N SER A 181 7.54 -14.29 -14.71
CA SER A 181 7.47 -12.84 -14.44
C SER A 181 7.22 -12.56 -12.97
N CYS A 182 6.40 -13.39 -12.30
CA CYS A 182 6.23 -13.39 -10.85
C CYS A 182 7.58 -13.55 -10.14
N GLN A 183 8.36 -14.58 -10.50
CA GLN A 183 9.65 -14.86 -9.87
C GLN A 183 10.66 -13.73 -10.09
N ASN A 184 10.78 -13.22 -11.32
CA ASN A 184 11.69 -12.14 -11.63
C ASN A 184 11.34 -10.86 -10.85
N LEU A 185 10.06 -10.51 -10.79
CA LEU A 185 9.59 -9.35 -10.03
C LEU A 185 9.87 -9.54 -8.54
N LEU A 186 9.54 -10.69 -7.98
CA LEU A 186 9.74 -10.96 -6.55
C LEU A 186 11.22 -11.02 -6.19
N GLY A 187 12.07 -11.64 -7.02
CA GLY A 187 13.53 -11.64 -6.84
C GLY A 187 14.07 -10.21 -6.77
N ARG A 188 13.70 -9.35 -7.73
CA ARG A 188 14.06 -7.92 -7.73
C ARG A 188 13.61 -7.19 -6.47
N ILE A 189 12.42 -7.51 -5.95
CA ILE A 189 11.90 -6.89 -4.72
C ILE A 189 12.69 -7.36 -3.50
N PHE A 190 12.97 -8.66 -3.39
CA PHE A 190 13.73 -9.20 -2.26
C PHE A 190 15.17 -8.69 -2.28
N ASP A 191 15.87 -8.77 -3.41
CA ASP A 191 17.22 -8.18 -3.57
C ASP A 191 17.26 -6.70 -3.14
N PHE A 192 16.18 -5.96 -3.42
CA PHE A 192 16.06 -4.57 -2.98
C PHE A 192 15.81 -4.41 -1.48
N ILE A 193 14.98 -5.25 -0.86
CA ILE A 193 14.63 -5.18 0.57
C ILE A 193 15.83 -5.60 1.41
N ASP A 194 16.28 -6.84 1.23
CA ASP A 194 17.38 -7.46 1.94
C ASP A 194 18.05 -8.51 1.05
N ASN A 195 19.38 -8.61 1.10
CA ASN A 195 20.12 -9.57 0.28
C ASN A 195 19.99 -11.03 0.81
N GLY A 196 18.81 -11.40 1.31
CA GLY A 196 18.50 -12.73 1.79
C GLY A 196 18.18 -13.68 0.63
N ASP A 197 18.49 -14.96 0.80
CA ASP A 197 18.11 -15.98 -0.19
C ASP A 197 16.67 -16.46 0.06
N TYR A 198 15.73 -15.88 -0.70
CA TYR A 198 14.32 -16.26 -0.70
C TYR A 198 13.93 -17.11 -1.92
N SER A 199 14.90 -17.56 -2.73
CA SER A 199 14.66 -18.20 -4.03
C SER A 199 13.66 -19.36 -3.97
N THR A 200 13.83 -20.25 -2.99
CA THR A 200 12.96 -21.43 -2.82
C THR A 200 11.55 -21.03 -2.40
N ARG A 201 11.40 -20.05 -1.50
CA ARG A 201 10.09 -19.57 -1.03
C ARG A 201 9.36 -18.76 -2.11
N ILE A 202 10.08 -17.96 -2.89
CA ILE A 202 9.55 -17.25 -4.07
C ILE A 202 9.03 -18.25 -5.10
N GLN A 203 9.81 -19.29 -5.41
CA GLN A 203 9.41 -20.35 -6.33
C GLN A 203 8.10 -21.01 -5.86
N GLN A 204 8.05 -21.47 -4.61
CA GLN A 204 6.85 -22.08 -4.01
C GLN A 204 5.65 -21.14 -4.07
N PHE A 205 5.82 -19.86 -3.73
CA PHE A 205 4.75 -18.87 -3.79
C PHE A 205 4.21 -18.69 -5.21
N CYS A 206 5.09 -18.58 -6.22
CA CYS A 206 4.68 -18.39 -7.61
C CYS A 206 4.05 -19.66 -8.21
N ASP A 207 4.46 -20.86 -7.77
CA ASP A 207 3.82 -22.13 -8.15
C ASP A 207 2.38 -22.23 -7.59
N GLU A 208 2.13 -21.64 -6.42
CA GLU A 208 0.82 -21.57 -5.77
C GLU A 208 0.08 -20.23 -5.99
N LEU A 209 0.48 -19.42 -6.97
CA LEU A 209 -0.01 -18.03 -7.13
C LEU A 209 -1.54 -17.92 -7.18
N GLY A 210 -2.21 -18.88 -7.83
CA GLY A 210 -3.68 -18.91 -7.89
C GLY A 210 -4.34 -19.11 -6.53
N ILE A 211 -3.77 -19.97 -5.68
CA ILE A 211 -4.25 -20.23 -4.32
C ILE A 211 -4.06 -18.98 -3.46
N HIS A 212 -2.89 -18.34 -3.57
CA HIS A 212 -2.57 -17.12 -2.85
C HIS A 212 -3.48 -15.94 -3.23
N LYS A 213 -3.76 -15.75 -4.53
CA LYS A 213 -4.72 -14.74 -5.01
C LYS A 213 -6.10 -14.96 -4.42
N GLU A 214 -6.57 -16.21 -4.37
CA GLU A 214 -7.87 -16.54 -3.79
C GLU A 214 -7.93 -16.30 -2.28
N LYS A 215 -6.88 -16.70 -1.54
CA LYS A 215 -6.78 -16.44 -0.08
C LYS A 215 -6.79 -14.94 0.22
N SER A 216 -5.98 -14.16 -0.49
CA SER A 216 -5.92 -12.70 -0.36
C SER A 216 -7.28 -12.06 -0.67
N ARG A 217 -7.94 -12.47 -1.76
CA ARG A 217 -9.28 -12.01 -2.13
C ARG A 217 -10.32 -12.29 -1.03
N ARG A 218 -10.37 -13.52 -0.50
CA ARG A 218 -11.30 -13.88 0.59
C ARG A 218 -11.07 -13.05 1.84
N HIS A 219 -9.80 -12.83 2.21
CA HIS A 219 -9.46 -11.99 3.35
C HIS A 219 -9.95 -10.54 3.14
N TYR A 220 -9.69 -9.98 1.97
CA TYR A 220 -10.13 -8.63 1.60
C TYR A 220 -11.66 -8.47 1.68
N THR A 221 -12.40 -9.43 1.11
CA THR A 221 -13.88 -9.49 1.19
C THR A 221 -14.37 -9.56 2.64
N LYS A 222 -13.76 -10.41 3.46
CA LYS A 222 -14.14 -10.58 4.87
C LYS A 222 -13.88 -9.32 5.70
N VAL A 223 -12.72 -8.70 5.54
CA VAL A 223 -12.29 -7.54 6.35
C VAL A 223 -13.11 -6.30 6.01
N LEU A 224 -13.41 -6.08 4.73
CA LEU A 224 -14.10 -4.86 4.30
C LEU A 224 -15.62 -5.00 4.25
N GLY A 225 -16.17 -6.19 4.53
CA GLY A 225 -17.61 -6.43 4.42
C GLY A 225 -18.17 -6.19 3.00
N LEU A 226 -17.29 -6.04 2.01
CA LEU A 226 -17.66 -5.70 0.65
C LEU A 226 -18.17 -6.96 -0.03
N ILE A 227 -19.43 -6.95 -0.48
CA ILE A 227 -19.91 -7.88 -1.49
C ILE A 227 -19.19 -7.51 -2.79
N ILE A 228 -18.00 -8.05 -2.99
CA ILE A 228 -17.28 -7.92 -4.25
C ILE A 228 -17.97 -8.84 -5.26
N HIS A 229 -19.01 -8.33 -5.91
CA HIS A 229 -19.54 -8.97 -7.10
C HIS A 229 -18.48 -8.86 -8.21
N ASN A 230 -17.84 -9.99 -8.52
CA ASN A 230 -17.07 -10.21 -9.75
C ASN A 230 -16.14 -9.06 -10.17
N ILE A 231 -15.17 -8.71 -9.32
CA ILE A 231 -13.94 -8.09 -9.82
C ILE A 231 -13.21 -9.21 -10.59
N SER A 232 -13.48 -9.30 -11.89
CA SER A 232 -12.80 -10.20 -12.81
C SER A 232 -11.30 -9.93 -12.73
N ASP A 233 -10.51 -11.00 -12.70
CA ASP A 233 -9.06 -10.99 -12.60
C ASP A 233 -8.39 -9.89 -13.44
N GLY A 234 -7.99 -8.83 -12.76
CA GLY A 234 -6.79 -8.04 -13.02
C GLY A 234 -6.68 -7.16 -14.26
N LEU A 235 -7.30 -7.48 -15.40
CA LEU A 235 -6.80 -6.90 -16.67
C LEU A 235 -7.82 -6.18 -17.55
N HIS A 236 -9.10 -6.12 -17.20
CA HIS A 236 -10.12 -5.61 -18.12
C HIS A 236 -11.06 -4.57 -17.52
N HIS A 237 -10.69 -3.87 -16.44
CA HIS A 237 -11.60 -2.86 -15.87
C HIS A 237 -11.94 -1.75 -16.85
N GLU A 238 -10.95 -1.22 -17.58
CA GLU A 238 -11.21 -0.19 -18.59
C GLU A 238 -12.13 -0.72 -19.70
N ARG A 239 -11.86 -1.92 -20.24
CA ARG A 239 -12.71 -2.55 -21.27
C ARG A 239 -14.13 -2.80 -20.76
N VAL A 240 -14.26 -3.39 -19.58
CA VAL A 240 -15.55 -3.66 -18.93
C VAL A 240 -16.28 -2.35 -18.63
N LEU A 241 -15.57 -1.26 -18.33
CA LEU A 241 -16.16 0.05 -18.11
C LEU A 241 -16.58 0.75 -19.41
N ARG A 242 -15.77 0.65 -20.47
CA ARG A 242 -16.16 1.10 -21.83
C ARG A 242 -17.51 0.48 -22.21
N GLU A 243 -17.74 -0.77 -21.83
CA GLU A 243 -18.98 -1.50 -22.11
C GLU A 243 -20.12 -1.20 -21.11
N LYS A 244 -19.82 -1.07 -19.81
CA LYS A 244 -20.86 -1.01 -18.76
C LYS A 244 -21.17 0.40 -18.24
N ASP A 245 -20.22 1.32 -18.26
CA ASP A 245 -20.37 2.66 -17.71
C ASP A 245 -19.38 3.64 -18.38
N PRO A 246 -19.63 4.00 -19.66
CA PRO A 246 -18.73 4.87 -20.42
C PRO A 246 -18.67 6.30 -19.88
N ALA A 247 -19.74 6.78 -19.23
CA ALA A 247 -19.77 8.11 -18.62
C ALA A 247 -18.76 8.21 -17.46
N LEU A 248 -18.73 7.21 -16.59
CA LEU A 248 -17.76 7.15 -15.51
C LEU A 248 -16.31 7.06 -16.01
N LEU A 249 -16.08 6.31 -17.09
CA LEU A 249 -14.78 6.25 -17.74
C LEU A 249 -14.35 7.62 -18.30
N GLN A 250 -15.28 8.34 -18.93
CA GLN A 250 -15.00 9.67 -19.48
C GLN A 250 -14.56 10.65 -18.38
N VAL A 251 -15.26 10.67 -17.24
CA VAL A 251 -14.86 11.50 -16.08
C VAL A 251 -13.45 11.14 -15.60
N ALA A 252 -13.13 9.85 -15.48
CA ALA A 252 -11.79 9.43 -15.06
C ALA A 252 -10.70 9.80 -16.07
N LEU A 253 -11.01 9.79 -17.37
CA LEU A 253 -10.10 10.22 -18.42
C LEU A 253 -9.84 11.73 -18.36
N GLU A 254 -10.90 12.53 -18.22
CA GLU A 254 -10.81 13.99 -18.09
C GLU A 254 -9.94 14.38 -16.90
N GLU A 255 -10.18 13.80 -15.73
CA GLU A 255 -9.39 14.04 -14.52
C GLU A 255 -7.90 13.68 -14.69
N VAL A 256 -7.59 12.57 -15.39
CA VAL A 256 -6.20 12.18 -15.67
C VAL A 256 -5.56 13.12 -16.69
N GLU A 257 -6.31 13.60 -17.67
CA GLU A 257 -5.82 14.50 -18.71
C GLU A 257 -5.56 15.93 -18.20
N GLU A 258 -6.42 16.43 -17.31
CA GLU A 258 -6.32 17.76 -16.71
C GLU A 258 -5.18 17.87 -15.70
N GLN A 259 -4.73 16.76 -15.13
CA GLN A 259 -3.66 16.73 -14.11
C GLN A 259 -2.30 16.36 -14.76
N PRO A 260 -1.35 17.31 -14.93
CA PRO A 260 -0.11 17.06 -15.66
C PRO A 260 0.71 15.88 -15.13
N ILE A 261 0.74 15.69 -13.81
CA ILE A 261 1.46 14.58 -13.16
C ILE A 261 0.79 13.23 -13.45
N LEU A 262 -0.55 13.16 -13.45
CA LEU A 262 -1.25 11.92 -13.78
C LEU A 262 -1.03 11.55 -15.24
N LYS A 263 -1.09 12.54 -16.13
CA LYS A 263 -0.78 12.37 -17.55
C LYS A 263 0.66 11.92 -17.77
N GLU A 264 1.61 12.47 -17.02
CA GLU A 264 3.02 12.03 -17.03
C GLU A 264 3.14 10.57 -16.61
N ILE A 265 2.60 10.17 -15.45
CA ILE A 265 2.62 8.79 -14.95
C ILE A 265 2.00 7.85 -15.99
N TYR A 266 0.84 8.22 -16.54
CA TYR A 266 0.14 7.44 -17.56
C TYR A 266 0.99 7.27 -18.83
N THR A 267 1.57 8.37 -19.32
CA THR A 267 2.37 8.36 -20.55
C THR A 267 3.65 7.56 -20.39
N LEU A 268 4.40 7.80 -19.31
CA LEU A 268 5.69 7.14 -19.06
C LEU A 268 5.56 5.65 -18.78
N HIS A 269 4.46 5.22 -18.16
CA HIS A 269 4.38 3.85 -17.63
C HIS A 269 3.33 2.96 -18.30
N TYR A 270 2.36 3.54 -18.99
CA TYR A 270 1.19 2.80 -19.49
C TYR A 270 0.94 2.95 -21.00
N LEU A 271 1.43 4.02 -21.65
CA LEU A 271 1.27 4.21 -23.10
C LEU A 271 2.42 3.62 -23.96
N GLN A 272 3.57 3.30 -23.38
CA GLN A 272 4.75 2.82 -24.13
C GLN A 272 4.70 1.32 -24.52
N LYS A 273 3.53 0.78 -24.86
CA LYS A 273 3.38 -0.63 -25.25
C LYS A 273 3.39 -0.85 -26.75
#